data_AF-A0A7S3MXH7-F1
#
_entry.id   AF-A0A7S3MXH7-F1
#
_cell.length_a   1.000
_cell.length_b   1.000
_cell.length_c   1.000
_cell.angle_alpha   90.00
_cell.angle_beta   90.00
_cell.angle_gamma   90.00
#
_symmetry.space_group_name_H-M   'P 1'
#
loop_
_entity.id
_entity.type
_entity.pdbx_description
1 polymer ?
#
loop_
_entity_poly.entity_id
_entity_poly.type
_entity_poly.pdbx_seq_one_letter_code
_entity_poly.pdbx_strand_id
1 'polypeptide(L)'
;MLDYVRYMEAQGARVVPIINGEDHESIREKLKHLDGVLLPGGDGHYYDTGKFVFDEVKKMNDDGLFFPLWGTCLGYEYLAAYSADQGQDIWGDYVIHDVSLTLDYTEPPMKTRMYGGMGMGALEYGSHNYTYNSHDLAVGPETYETDAGLKDFWDVTALSYLINGTAFVASIEAKDYPFFATQYHPERPSQLQ
;
A
#
# COMPACT_ATOMS: atom_id res chain seq x y z
N MET A 1 1.30 7.00 -13.70
CA MET A 1 0.08 7.81 -13.43
C MET A 1 -1.13 7.30 -14.21
N LEU A 2 -1.09 7.18 -15.55
CA LEU A 2 -2.25 6.75 -16.34
C LEU A 2 -2.77 5.34 -15.96
N ASP A 3 -1.86 4.42 -15.60
CA ASP A 3 -2.22 3.07 -15.16
C ASP A 3 -3.10 3.08 -13.90
N TYR A 4 -2.76 3.90 -12.90
CA TYR A 4 -3.57 4.06 -11.68
C TYR A 4 -4.97 4.61 -11.97
N VAL A 5 -5.08 5.60 -12.87
CA VAL A 5 -6.40 6.15 -13.26
C VAL A 5 -7.27 5.06 -13.89
N ARG A 6 -6.71 4.33 -14.87
CA ARG A 6 -7.41 3.23 -15.54
C ARG A 6 -7.79 2.11 -14.59
N TYR A 7 -6.90 1.78 -13.65
CA TYR A 7 -7.14 0.76 -12.64
C TYR A 7 -8.37 1.10 -11.77
N MET A 8 -8.45 2.35 -11.29
CA MET A 8 -9.60 2.81 -10.50
C MET A 8 -10.88 2.91 -11.35
N GLU A 9 -10.81 3.45 -12.56
CA GLU A 9 -11.96 3.56 -13.47
C GLU A 9 -12.51 2.19 -13.88
N ALA A 10 -11.66 1.17 -14.03
CA ALA A 10 -12.08 -0.21 -14.32
C ALA A 10 -12.93 -0.83 -13.20
N GLN A 11 -12.80 -0.32 -11.97
CA GLN A 11 -13.64 -0.70 -10.82
C GLN A 11 -14.87 0.21 -10.65
N GLY A 12 -15.16 1.08 -11.62
CA GLY A 12 -16.30 1.99 -11.60
C GLY A 12 -16.10 3.28 -10.81
N ALA A 13 -14.88 3.57 -10.35
CA ALA A 13 -14.56 4.81 -9.66
C ALA A 13 -14.32 5.97 -10.66
N ARG A 14 -14.39 7.21 -10.16
CA ARG A 14 -13.91 8.41 -10.85
C ARG A 14 -12.71 8.95 -10.08
N VAL A 15 -11.74 9.51 -10.79
CA VAL A 15 -10.48 9.94 -10.18
C VAL A 15 -10.38 11.47 -10.16
N VAL A 16 -9.97 12.01 -9.01
CA VAL A 16 -9.65 13.42 -8.82
C VAL A 16 -8.20 13.52 -8.32
N PRO A 17 -7.33 14.32 -8.96
CA PRO A 17 -5.95 14.46 -8.52
C PRO A 17 -5.85 15.37 -7.27
N ILE A 18 -5.13 14.88 -6.26
CA ILE A 18 -4.51 15.69 -5.21
C ILE A 18 -3.10 16.00 -5.70
N ILE A 19 -2.78 17.28 -5.92
CA ILE A 19 -1.51 17.66 -6.56
C ILE A 19 -0.49 17.95 -5.46
N ASN A 20 0.71 17.37 -5.62
CA ASN A 20 1.81 17.62 -4.70
C ASN A 20 2.16 19.12 -4.66
N GLY A 21 2.25 19.71 -3.46
CA GLY A 21 2.54 21.13 -3.26
C GLY A 21 1.32 22.06 -3.31
N GLU A 22 0.10 21.53 -3.46
CA GLU A 22 -1.12 22.29 -3.16
C GLU A 22 -1.18 22.66 -1.67
N ASP A 23 -1.85 23.77 -1.36
CA ASP A 23 -2.02 24.18 0.03
C ASP A 23 -2.95 23.22 0.80
N HIS A 24 -2.74 23.16 2.10
CA HIS A 24 -3.47 22.23 2.98
C HIS A 24 -4.98 22.49 3.00
N GLU A 25 -5.47 23.72 2.78
CA GLU A 25 -6.91 23.99 2.75
C GLU A 25 -7.55 23.42 1.48
N SER A 26 -6.89 23.63 0.33
CA SER A 26 -7.30 23.03 -0.94
C SER A 26 -7.36 21.50 -0.87
N ILE A 27 -6.35 20.88 -0.26
CA ILE A 27 -6.34 19.41 -0.07
C ILE A 27 -7.49 18.96 0.82
N ARG A 28 -7.70 19.61 1.98
CA ARG A 28 -8.84 19.27 2.86
C ARG A 28 -10.18 19.42 2.15
N GLU A 29 -10.33 20.47 1.34
CA GLU A 29 -11.57 20.71 0.61
C GLU A 29 -11.83 19.61 -0.42
N LYS A 30 -10.79 19.13 -1.11
CA LYS A 30 -10.91 17.96 -1.97
C LYS A 30 -11.32 16.73 -1.17
N LEU A 31 -10.64 16.42 -0.06
CA LEU A 31 -10.93 15.23 0.76
C LEU A 31 -12.39 15.14 1.20
N LYS A 32 -13.04 16.26 1.52
CA LYS A 32 -14.48 16.29 1.86
C LYS A 32 -15.41 15.80 0.74
N HIS A 33 -14.94 15.82 -0.50
CA HIS A 33 -15.71 15.45 -1.69
C HIS A 33 -15.26 14.10 -2.30
N LEU A 34 -14.32 13.42 -1.66
CA LEU A 34 -13.81 12.11 -2.09
C LEU A 34 -14.36 11.01 -1.20
N ASP A 35 -14.35 9.79 -1.73
CA ASP A 35 -14.78 8.58 -1.02
C ASP A 35 -13.58 7.69 -0.61
N GLY A 36 -12.35 8.13 -0.90
CA GLY A 36 -11.13 7.40 -0.65
C GLY A 36 -9.91 8.06 -1.30
N VAL A 37 -8.71 7.62 -0.92
CA VAL A 37 -7.44 8.09 -1.50
C VAL A 37 -6.56 6.90 -1.88
N LEU A 38 -5.84 7.04 -3.00
CA LEU A 38 -4.75 6.15 -3.40
C LEU A 38 -3.45 6.95 -3.51
N LEU A 39 -2.41 6.50 -2.80
CA LEU A 39 -1.02 6.97 -2.92
C LEU A 39 -0.27 6.07 -3.91
N PRO A 40 0.12 6.60 -5.09
CA PRO A 40 0.69 5.79 -6.15
C PRO A 40 2.16 5.47 -5.93
N GLY A 41 2.62 4.38 -6.54
CA GLY A 41 4.05 4.07 -6.68
C GLY A 41 4.76 5.00 -7.67
N GLY A 42 6.09 4.92 -7.70
CA GLY A 42 6.94 5.68 -8.62
C GLY A 42 8.19 6.20 -7.92
N ASP A 43 8.81 7.22 -8.51
CA ASP A 43 10.01 7.93 -8.04
C ASP A 43 9.69 9.36 -7.54
N GLY A 44 8.41 9.63 -7.26
CA GLY A 44 7.93 10.96 -6.90
C GLY A 44 8.37 11.41 -5.50
N HIS A 45 8.50 12.72 -5.30
CA HIS A 45 8.83 13.31 -4.00
C HIS A 45 7.60 13.99 -3.39
N TYR A 46 6.66 13.19 -2.88
CA TYR A 46 5.40 13.69 -2.29
C TYR A 46 5.23 13.35 -0.81
N TYR A 47 6.32 13.01 -0.11
CA TYR A 47 6.28 12.56 1.28
C TYR A 47 5.50 13.50 2.22
N ASP A 48 5.73 14.82 2.15
CA ASP A 48 5.06 15.78 3.04
C ASP A 48 3.56 15.91 2.72
N THR A 49 3.21 16.03 1.43
CA THR A 49 1.81 16.05 0.98
C THR A 49 1.09 14.74 1.36
N GLY A 50 1.75 13.61 1.17
CA GLY A 50 1.22 12.29 1.53
C GLY A 50 1.01 12.15 3.04
N LYS A 51 1.93 12.67 3.87
CA LYS A 51 1.80 12.66 5.33
C LYS A 51 0.60 13.49 5.77
N PHE A 52 0.44 14.67 5.18
CA PHE A 52 -0.72 15.51 5.45
C PHE A 52 -2.04 14.81 5.10
N VAL A 53 -2.11 14.17 3.92
CA VAL A 53 -3.29 13.41 3.51
C VAL A 53 -3.55 12.22 4.44
N PHE A 54 -2.51 11.46 4.81
CA PHE A 54 -2.61 10.36 5.77
C PHE A 54 -3.20 10.83 7.11
N ASP A 55 -2.71 11.94 7.66
CA ASP A 55 -3.17 12.46 8.95
C ASP A 55 -4.63 12.93 8.88
N GLU A 56 -5.02 13.63 7.82
CA GLU A 56 -6.41 14.09 7.63
C GLU A 56 -7.36 12.90 7.42
N VAL A 57 -6.98 11.91 6.60
CA VAL A 57 -7.81 10.71 6.36
C VAL A 57 -7.91 9.84 7.63
N LYS A 58 -6.84 9.71 8.41
CA LYS A 58 -6.88 9.05 9.72
C LYS A 58 -7.83 9.78 10.66
N LYS A 59 -7.74 11.10 10.76
CA LYS A 59 -8.64 11.90 11.58
C LYS A 59 -10.11 11.75 11.16
N MET A 60 -10.39 11.71 9.85
CA MET A 60 -11.75 11.47 9.36
C MET A 60 -12.30 10.11 9.86
N ASN A 61 -11.46 9.07 9.89
CA ASN A 61 -11.84 7.77 10.45
C ASN A 61 -11.97 7.80 11.98
N ASP A 62 -11.08 8.51 12.69
CA ASP A 62 -11.21 8.74 14.14
C ASP A 62 -12.54 9.43 14.50
N ASP A 63 -13.01 10.34 13.63
CA ASP A 63 -14.29 11.05 13.73
C ASP A 63 -15.49 10.18 13.27
N GLY A 64 -15.26 8.91 12.93
CA GLY A 64 -16.29 7.91 12.60
C GLY A 64 -16.69 7.84 11.12
N LEU A 65 -16.01 8.55 10.23
CA LEU A 65 -16.22 8.42 8.78
C LEU A 65 -15.40 7.26 8.22
N PHE A 66 -16.06 6.24 7.68
CA PHE A 66 -15.37 5.21 6.91
C PHE A 66 -14.75 5.83 5.65
N PHE A 67 -13.42 5.97 5.63
CA PHE A 67 -12.71 6.60 4.52
C PHE A 67 -11.45 5.79 4.16
N PRO A 68 -11.47 4.98 3.09
CA PRO A 68 -10.36 4.10 2.73
C PRO A 68 -9.13 4.84 2.19
N LEU A 69 -7.95 4.30 2.51
CA LEU A 69 -6.66 4.77 2.02
C LEU A 69 -5.86 3.59 1.46
N TRP A 70 -5.34 3.73 0.24
CA TRP A 70 -4.55 2.70 -0.42
C TRP A 70 -3.14 3.21 -0.75
N GLY A 71 -2.11 2.41 -0.49
CA GLY A 71 -0.73 2.69 -0.92
C GLY A 71 -0.17 1.60 -1.82
N THR A 72 0.47 1.98 -2.93
CA THR A 72 1.16 1.02 -3.82
C THR A 72 2.63 1.38 -3.97
N CYS A 73 3.54 0.42 -3.81
CA CYS A 73 4.99 0.58 -3.97
C CYS A 73 5.51 1.77 -3.13
N LEU A 74 5.98 2.87 -3.74
CA LEU A 74 6.33 4.09 -3.00
C LEU A 74 5.22 4.58 -2.04
N GLY A 75 3.95 4.46 -2.43
CA GLY A 75 2.83 4.76 -1.56
C GLY A 75 2.74 3.82 -0.35
N TYR A 76 3.06 2.53 -0.52
CA TYR A 76 3.21 1.58 0.59
C TYR A 76 4.37 1.98 1.51
N GLU A 77 5.53 2.31 0.95
CA GLU A 77 6.73 2.71 1.69
C GLU A 77 6.44 3.94 2.56
N TYR A 78 5.73 4.91 2.01
CA TYR A 78 5.30 6.12 2.72
C TYR A 78 4.29 5.82 3.83
N LEU A 79 3.25 5.02 3.57
CA LEU A 79 2.28 4.66 4.61
C LEU A 79 2.94 3.93 5.78
N ALA A 80 3.86 3.00 5.50
CA ALA A 80 4.65 2.34 6.55
C ALA A 80 5.45 3.38 7.36
N ALA A 81 6.21 4.26 6.67
CA ALA A 81 7.02 5.28 7.32
C ALA A 81 6.20 6.28 8.15
N TYR A 82 4.98 6.64 7.74
CA TYR A 82 4.13 7.58 8.48
C TYR A 82 3.64 7.04 9.82
N SER A 83 3.54 5.71 9.94
CA SER A 83 3.10 5.00 11.14
C SER A 83 4.24 4.45 12.00
N ALA A 84 5.46 4.40 11.46
CA ALA A 84 6.62 3.85 12.16
C ALA A 84 7.23 4.85 13.13
N ASP A 85 7.74 4.36 14.26
CA ASP A 85 8.50 5.18 15.21
C ASP A 85 9.82 5.67 14.58
N GLN A 86 10.43 4.83 13.73
CA GLN A 86 11.67 5.13 13.00
C GLN A 86 11.45 5.95 11.72
N GLY A 87 10.20 6.25 11.34
CA GLY A 87 9.94 7.03 10.12
C GLY A 87 10.47 6.34 8.86
N GLN A 88 11.23 7.06 8.03
CA GLN A 88 11.82 6.53 6.78
C GLN A 88 13.00 5.57 7.00
N ASP A 89 13.57 5.52 8.22
CA ASP A 89 14.72 4.67 8.51
C ASP A 89 14.35 3.16 8.55
N ILE A 90 13.07 2.82 8.39
CA ILE A 90 12.58 1.44 8.28
C ILE A 90 12.89 0.79 6.91
N TRP A 91 13.23 1.59 5.89
CA TRP A 91 13.43 1.10 4.53
C TRP A 91 14.81 0.43 4.41
N GLY A 92 14.82 -0.76 3.81
CA GLY A 92 16.05 -1.46 3.43
C GLY A 92 16.17 -1.63 1.92
N ASP A 93 17.35 -2.06 1.46
CA ASP A 93 17.62 -2.35 0.05
C ASP A 93 17.08 -3.74 -0.34
N TYR A 94 16.10 -3.78 -1.24
CA TYR A 94 15.44 -4.98 -1.76
C TYR A 94 15.32 -4.93 -3.30
N VAL A 95 16.37 -4.46 -3.97
CA VAL A 95 16.41 -4.19 -5.41
C VAL A 95 15.87 -5.36 -6.23
N ILE A 96 14.72 -5.14 -6.86
CA ILE A 96 14.06 -6.06 -7.78
C ILE A 96 13.33 -5.26 -8.86
N HIS A 97 13.48 -5.67 -10.13
CA HIS A 97 12.84 -4.99 -11.26
C HIS A 97 12.26 -6.00 -12.24
N ASP A 98 11.05 -5.71 -12.71
CA ASP A 98 10.36 -6.48 -13.76
C ASP A 98 10.20 -7.98 -13.44
N VAL A 99 9.85 -8.30 -12.20
CA VAL A 99 9.63 -9.70 -11.77
C VAL A 99 8.24 -9.89 -11.21
N SER A 100 7.57 -10.96 -11.63
CA SER A 100 6.36 -11.42 -10.94
C SER A 100 6.67 -12.45 -9.86
N LEU A 101 6.09 -12.25 -8.68
CA LEU A 101 6.27 -13.10 -7.51
C LEU A 101 4.93 -13.66 -7.00
N THR A 102 5.00 -14.76 -6.27
CA THR A 102 3.92 -15.28 -5.42
C THR A 102 3.80 -14.48 -4.13
N LEU A 103 2.64 -14.57 -3.47
CA LEU A 103 2.41 -14.09 -2.11
C LEU A 103 2.44 -15.25 -1.12
N ASP A 104 3.35 -15.21 -0.16
CA ASP A 104 3.32 -16.10 1.00
C ASP A 104 2.49 -15.46 2.11
N TYR A 105 1.26 -15.93 2.27
CA TYR A 105 0.30 -15.35 3.19
C TYR A 105 0.64 -15.69 4.65
N THR A 106 0.68 -14.67 5.51
CA THR A 106 0.95 -14.82 6.96
C THR A 106 -0.22 -15.44 7.72
N GLU A 107 -1.42 -15.30 7.18
CA GLU A 107 -2.64 -15.96 7.63
C GLU A 107 -3.52 -16.33 6.44
N PRO A 108 -4.52 -17.23 6.58
CA PRO A 108 -5.39 -17.58 5.46
C PRO A 108 -6.00 -16.31 4.84
N PRO A 109 -5.77 -16.03 3.54
CA PRO A 109 -6.13 -14.73 2.94
C PRO A 109 -7.63 -14.41 3.05
N MET A 110 -8.48 -15.42 3.19
CA MET A 110 -9.93 -15.31 3.36
C MET A 110 -10.32 -14.63 4.68
N LYS A 111 -9.41 -14.58 5.65
CA LYS A 111 -9.61 -13.94 6.96
C LYS A 111 -9.21 -12.46 6.97
N THR A 112 -8.35 -12.06 6.04
CA THR A 112 -7.95 -10.65 5.86
C THR A 112 -9.09 -9.83 5.25
N ARG A 113 -9.14 -8.53 5.52
CA ARG A 113 -10.11 -7.62 4.88
C ARG A 113 -9.77 -7.41 3.40
N MET A 114 -8.49 -7.29 3.06
CA MET A 114 -8.02 -7.02 1.70
C MET A 114 -8.34 -8.17 0.74
N TYR A 115 -7.98 -9.41 1.10
CA TYR A 115 -8.12 -10.57 0.20
C TYR A 115 -9.40 -11.36 0.43
N GLY A 116 -10.12 -11.13 1.54
CA GLY A 116 -11.32 -11.86 1.92
C GLY A 116 -12.40 -11.90 0.84
N GLY A 117 -12.62 -10.77 0.17
CA GLY A 117 -13.61 -10.65 -0.91
C GLY A 117 -13.33 -11.50 -2.16
N MET A 118 -12.08 -11.94 -2.35
CA MET A 118 -11.68 -12.78 -3.49
C MET A 118 -12.04 -14.26 -3.31
N GLY A 119 -12.32 -14.69 -2.08
CA GLY A 119 -12.56 -16.10 -1.76
C GLY A 119 -11.40 -16.99 -2.23
N MET A 120 -11.71 -18.16 -2.77
CA MET A 120 -10.66 -19.10 -3.24
C MET A 120 -9.71 -18.50 -4.29
N GLY A 121 -10.11 -17.47 -5.02
CA GLY A 121 -9.26 -16.81 -6.03
C GLY A 121 -8.00 -16.16 -5.44
N ALA A 122 -8.01 -15.78 -4.16
CA ALA A 122 -6.80 -15.27 -3.52
C ALA A 122 -5.72 -16.35 -3.33
N LEU A 123 -6.07 -17.64 -3.23
CA LEU A 123 -5.08 -18.72 -3.12
C LEU A 123 -4.21 -18.86 -4.37
N GLU A 124 -4.70 -18.40 -5.52
CA GLU A 124 -3.94 -18.42 -6.77
C GLU A 124 -2.67 -17.55 -6.68
N TYR A 125 -2.72 -16.43 -5.95
CA TYR A 125 -1.58 -15.53 -5.78
C TYR A 125 -0.47 -16.17 -4.92
N GLY A 126 -0.79 -17.15 -4.08
CA GLY A 126 0.22 -17.93 -3.36
C GLY A 126 0.83 -19.06 -4.18
N SER A 127 0.22 -19.42 -5.31
CA SER A 127 0.66 -20.53 -6.16
C SER A 127 1.26 -20.07 -7.50
N HIS A 128 0.96 -18.84 -7.93
CA HIS A 128 1.34 -18.30 -9.22
C HIS A 128 1.97 -16.92 -9.10
N ASN A 129 2.94 -16.66 -9.98
CA ASN A 129 3.65 -15.39 -10.07
C ASN A 129 2.74 -14.33 -10.70
N TYR A 130 1.84 -13.73 -9.91
CA TYR A 130 0.88 -12.72 -10.37
C TYR A 130 1.19 -11.30 -9.90
N THR A 131 2.06 -11.13 -8.91
CA THR A 131 2.34 -9.80 -8.36
C THR A 131 3.54 -9.20 -9.06
N TYR A 132 3.37 -8.15 -9.86
CA TYR A 132 4.48 -7.46 -10.53
C TYR A 132 5.23 -6.56 -9.53
N ASN A 133 6.53 -6.78 -9.39
CA ASN A 133 7.42 -6.07 -8.47
C ASN A 133 8.50 -5.32 -9.26
N SER A 134 8.63 -4.03 -8.97
CA SER A 134 9.71 -3.18 -9.46
C SER A 134 10.01 -2.05 -8.47
N HIS A 135 10.93 -2.29 -7.54
CA HIS A 135 11.29 -1.36 -6.46
C HIS A 135 12.74 -1.60 -5.99
N ASP A 136 13.38 -0.53 -5.54
CA ASP A 136 14.72 -0.59 -4.93
C ASP A 136 14.64 -0.85 -3.42
N LEU A 137 13.59 -0.30 -2.79
CA LEU A 137 13.39 -0.31 -1.36
C LEU A 137 12.22 -1.21 -0.98
N ALA A 138 12.25 -1.75 0.24
CA ALA A 138 11.11 -2.39 0.88
C ALA A 138 11.31 -2.41 2.40
N VAL A 139 10.34 -2.98 3.12
CA VAL A 139 10.41 -3.17 4.58
C VAL A 139 10.45 -4.66 4.90
N GLY A 140 11.42 -5.05 5.73
CA GLY A 140 11.57 -6.44 6.18
C GLY A 140 10.51 -6.83 7.22
N PRO A 141 10.16 -8.12 7.33
CA PRO A 141 9.18 -8.59 8.32
C PRO A 141 9.62 -8.32 9.77
N GLU A 142 10.92 -8.45 10.08
CA GLU A 142 11.46 -8.15 11.42
C GLU A 142 11.19 -6.69 11.85
N THR A 143 11.21 -5.75 10.91
CA THR A 143 10.95 -4.33 11.20
C THR A 143 9.52 -4.13 11.70
N TYR A 144 8.54 -4.84 11.14
CA TYR A 144 7.14 -4.81 11.62
C TYR A 144 6.94 -5.48 12.98
N GLU A 145 7.86 -6.33 13.43
CA GLU A 145 7.81 -6.96 14.75
C GLU A 145 8.48 -6.12 15.84
N THR A 146 9.47 -5.31 15.45
CA THR A 146 10.39 -4.59 16.35
C THR A 146 10.08 -3.11 16.48
N ASP A 147 9.54 -2.46 15.45
CA ASP A 147 9.03 -1.08 15.51
C ASP A 147 7.62 -1.06 16.10
N ALA A 148 7.43 -0.40 17.24
CA ALA A 148 6.15 -0.46 17.96
C ALA A 148 5.03 0.24 17.18
N GLY A 149 5.33 1.37 16.53
CA GLY A 149 4.39 2.08 15.66
C GLY A 149 3.86 1.20 14.52
N LEU A 150 4.76 0.54 13.77
CA LEU A 150 4.35 -0.41 12.73
C LEU A 150 3.54 -1.58 13.29
N LYS A 151 4.06 -2.18 14.37
CA LYS A 151 3.46 -3.34 15.01
C LYS A 151 2.06 -3.06 15.50
N ASP A 152 1.81 -1.89 16.05
CA ASP A 152 0.51 -1.52 16.60
C ASP A 152 -0.48 -1.12 15.48
N PHE A 153 0.00 -0.51 14.40
CA PHE A 153 -0.87 0.01 13.34
C PHE A 153 -1.28 -1.03 12.29
N TRP A 154 -0.39 -1.97 11.94
CA TRP A 154 -0.57 -2.85 10.79
C TRP A 154 -0.65 -4.33 11.15
N ASP A 155 -1.50 -5.06 10.42
CA ASP A 155 -1.38 -6.50 10.24
C ASP A 155 -0.61 -6.76 8.93
N VAL A 156 0.50 -7.50 9.01
CA VAL A 156 1.21 -8.01 7.84
C VAL A 156 0.39 -9.14 7.24
N THR A 157 0.01 -9.05 5.97
CA THR A 157 -0.91 -10.01 5.31
C THR A 157 -0.21 -10.96 4.34
N ALA A 158 0.89 -10.53 3.73
CA ALA A 158 1.69 -11.40 2.86
C ALA A 158 3.15 -10.96 2.80
N LEU A 159 4.02 -11.93 2.57
CA LEU A 159 5.44 -11.76 2.26
C LEU A 159 5.72 -12.14 0.81
N SER A 160 6.81 -11.60 0.28
CA SER A 160 7.43 -12.02 -0.97
C SER A 160 8.94 -12.18 -0.75
N TYR A 161 9.60 -12.89 -1.66
CA TYR A 161 11.00 -13.26 -1.51
C TYR A 161 11.83 -12.85 -2.72
N LEU A 162 13.01 -12.27 -2.45
CA LEU A 162 14.05 -12.11 -3.45
C LEU A 162 14.63 -13.47 -3.86
N ILE A 163 15.38 -13.49 -4.98
CA ILE A 163 16.01 -14.72 -5.50
C ILE A 163 16.93 -15.38 -4.48
N ASN A 164 17.57 -14.60 -3.60
CA ASN A 164 18.45 -15.10 -2.54
C ASN A 164 17.69 -15.60 -1.29
N GLY A 165 16.36 -15.59 -1.30
CA GLY A 165 15.50 -16.01 -0.19
C GLY A 165 15.25 -14.93 0.87
N THR A 166 15.76 -13.71 0.69
CA THR A 166 15.46 -12.60 1.60
C THR A 166 13.99 -12.20 1.47
N ALA A 167 13.27 -12.20 2.60
CA ALA A 167 11.85 -11.86 2.67
C ALA A 167 11.63 -10.35 2.81
N PHE A 168 10.61 -9.82 2.16
CA PHE A 168 10.05 -8.49 2.40
C PHE A 168 8.54 -8.56 2.54
N VAL A 169 7.97 -7.57 3.22
CA VAL A 169 6.51 -7.47 3.38
C VAL A 169 5.89 -7.01 2.06
N ALA A 170 5.04 -7.86 1.48
CA ALA A 170 4.41 -7.62 0.19
C ALA A 170 3.06 -6.90 0.32
N SER A 171 2.34 -7.09 1.43
CA SER A 171 1.11 -6.36 1.72
C SER A 171 0.79 -6.26 3.21
N ILE A 172 0.06 -5.20 3.56
CA ILE A 172 -0.40 -4.88 4.91
C ILE A 172 -1.84 -4.35 4.90
N GLU A 173 -2.56 -4.52 6.00
CA GLU A 173 -3.83 -3.84 6.26
C GLU A 173 -3.85 -3.27 7.68
N ALA A 174 -4.38 -2.06 7.85
CA ALA A 174 -4.34 -1.38 9.16
C ALA A 174 -5.36 -1.98 10.10
N LYS A 175 -5.00 -2.23 11.36
CA LYS A 175 -5.85 -2.95 12.32
C LYS A 175 -7.21 -2.29 12.54
N ASP A 176 -7.18 -0.96 12.72
CA ASP A 176 -8.33 -0.16 13.12
C ASP A 176 -8.88 0.75 12.00
N TYR A 177 -8.20 0.83 10.85
CA TYR A 177 -8.56 1.73 9.74
C TYR A 177 -8.79 0.94 8.45
N PRO A 178 -9.64 1.43 7.51
CA PRO A 178 -9.78 0.85 6.18
C PRO A 178 -8.58 1.20 5.28
N PHE A 179 -7.36 1.04 5.81
CA PHE A 179 -6.12 1.36 5.11
C PHE A 179 -5.43 0.09 4.67
N PHE A 180 -4.89 0.12 3.46
CA PHE A 180 -4.37 -1.02 2.75
C PHE A 180 -3.13 -0.61 1.98
N ALA A 181 -2.13 -1.50 1.91
CA ALA A 181 -0.99 -1.19 1.08
C ALA A 181 -0.32 -2.45 0.51
N THR A 182 0.21 -2.32 -0.70
CA THR A 182 0.92 -3.37 -1.43
C THR A 182 2.27 -2.85 -1.93
N GLN A 183 3.35 -3.59 -1.70
CA GLN A 183 4.66 -3.27 -2.29
C GLN A 183 4.65 -3.52 -3.81
N TYR A 184 3.91 -4.55 -4.24
CA TYR A 184 3.70 -4.86 -5.65
C TYR A 184 2.66 -3.94 -6.31
N HIS A 185 2.62 -3.96 -7.65
CA HIS A 185 1.78 -3.09 -8.49
C HIS A 185 0.55 -3.83 -9.06
N PRO A 186 -0.61 -3.80 -8.38
CA PRO A 186 -1.84 -4.42 -8.89
C PRO A 186 -2.39 -3.74 -10.16
N GLU A 187 -1.99 -2.50 -10.45
CA GLU A 187 -2.36 -1.76 -11.65
C GLU A 187 -1.58 -2.22 -12.90
N ARG A 188 -0.57 -3.09 -12.74
CA ARG A 188 0.30 -3.58 -13.83
C ARG A 188 0.27 -5.11 -14.03
N PRO A 189 -0.91 -5.75 -14.13
CA PRO A 189 -0.99 -7.21 -14.25
C PRO A 189 -0.45 -7.77 -15.58
N SER A 190 -0.25 -6.92 -16.61
CA SER A 190 0.09 -7.35 -17.98
C SER A 190 1.53 -7.07 -18.41
N GLN A 191 2.39 -6.52 -17.55
CA GLN A 191 3.73 -6.08 -17.95
C GLN A 191 4.74 -7.22 -18.14
N LEU A 192 4.32 -8.48 -17.96
CA LEU A 192 5.15 -9.67 -18.22
C LEU A 192 4.49 -10.68 -19.18
N GLN A 193 3.61 -10.22 -20.09
CA GLN A 193 3.16 -11.05 -21.21
C GLN A 193 4.26 -11.24 -22.25
#